data_AF-A0A132AJ99-F1
#
_entry.id   AF-A0A132AJ99-F1
#
_cell.length_a   1.000
_cell.length_b   1.000
_cell.length_c   1.000
_cell.angle_alpha   90.00
_cell.angle_beta   90.00
_cell.angle_gamma   90.00
#
_symmetry.space_group_name_H-M   'P 1'
#
loop_
_entity.id
_entity.type
_entity.pdbx_description
1 polymer ?
#
loop_
_entity_poly.entity_id
_entity_poly.type
_entity_poly.pdbx_seq_one_letter_code
_entity_poly.pdbx_strand_id
1 'polypeptide(L)'
;MNSAEINRQQYSVRRHGILDQPDLWETDHKKLPKTFDKKYRLLSIDASQLNLIYEGMDNLILLYELEELNLAQNCKLDDWSCDKIARIFRNSQKLTYLNLSDIPLITHKGIECLHKINSLKTLVIKGTKAANFPFIELLVLMYNEINPGCKIIYK
;
A
#
# COMPACT_ATOMS: atom_id res chain seq x y z
N MET A 1 29.10 -23.07 1.43
CA MET A 1 28.63 -21.69 1.65
C MET A 1 27.31 -21.77 2.38
N ASN A 2 27.23 -21.10 3.54
CA ASN A 2 26.26 -21.36 4.60
C ASN A 2 24.90 -20.73 4.27
N SER A 3 23.84 -21.54 4.27
CA SER A 3 22.46 -21.22 3.89
C SER A 3 21.67 -20.52 5.02
N ALA A 4 22.28 -19.56 5.71
CA ALA A 4 21.72 -18.91 6.90
C ALA A 4 21.38 -17.41 6.76
N GLU A 5 21.33 -16.87 5.54
CA GLU A 5 20.88 -15.49 5.27
C GLU A 5 19.51 -15.46 4.55
N ILE A 6 18.60 -16.33 4.96
CA ILE A 6 17.22 -16.34 4.47
C ILE A 6 16.43 -15.27 5.24
N ASN A 7 16.19 -14.14 4.56
CA ASN A 7 15.12 -13.16 4.81
C ASN A 7 14.86 -12.76 6.27
N ARG A 8 15.59 -11.75 6.76
CA ARG A 8 15.01 -10.84 7.76
C ARG A 8 13.93 -10.03 7.03
N GLN A 9 12.67 -10.46 7.12
CA GLN A 9 11.53 -9.65 6.71
C GLN A 9 11.58 -8.31 7.48
N GLN A 10 12.07 -7.26 6.81
CA GLN A 10 12.08 -5.91 7.34
C GLN A 10 10.85 -5.20 6.79
N TYR A 11 9.76 -5.25 7.55
CA TYR A 11 8.72 -4.24 7.38
C TYR A 11 9.19 -2.97 8.11
N SER A 12 8.75 -1.81 7.64
CA SER A 12 8.97 -0.56 8.36
C SER A 12 7.65 0.16 8.56
N VAL A 13 7.49 0.77 9.72
CA VAL A 13 6.26 1.44 10.11
C VAL A 13 6.58 2.86 10.57
N ARG A 14 5.95 3.86 9.95
CA ARG A 14 6.03 5.26 10.37
C ARG A 14 4.86 5.60 11.26
N ARG A 15 5.15 6.27 12.37
CA ARG A 15 4.16 6.58 13.42
C ARG A 15 4.12 8.06 13.71
N HIS A 16 2.99 8.52 14.22
CA HIS A 16 2.90 9.82 14.85
C HIS A 16 2.37 9.68 16.27
N GLY A 17 3.21 10.07 17.23
CA GLY A 17 2.73 10.59 18.51
C GLY A 17 3.52 10.21 19.77
N ILE A 18 4.76 9.74 19.67
CA ILE A 18 5.79 10.10 20.65
C ILE A 18 7.06 10.36 19.86
N LEU A 19 7.67 11.53 20.03
CA LEU A 19 8.74 12.16 19.24
C LEU A 19 8.16 13.15 18.22
N ASP A 20 8.61 14.40 18.32
CA ASP A 20 8.50 15.48 17.32
C ASP A 20 9.21 15.13 15.98
N GLN A 21 9.14 13.86 15.56
CA GLN A 21 9.91 13.30 14.45
C GLN A 21 8.99 12.46 13.57
N PRO A 22 8.13 13.11 12.75
CA PRO A 22 7.24 12.44 11.81
C PRO A 22 8.00 11.58 10.78
N ASP A 23 9.32 11.75 10.65
CA ASP A 23 10.17 11.04 9.70
C ASP A 23 10.81 9.75 10.24
N LEU A 24 10.59 9.41 11.53
CA LEU A 24 11.18 8.21 12.12
C LEU A 24 10.40 6.95 11.75
N TRP A 25 11.09 6.03 11.05
CA TRP A 25 10.59 4.70 10.74
C TRP A 25 11.02 3.70 11.81
N GLU A 26 10.07 2.87 12.27
CA GLU A 26 10.34 1.76 13.18
C GLU A 26 10.29 0.44 12.43
N THR A 27 11.42 -0.27 12.45
CA THR A 27 11.61 -1.58 11.83
C THR A 27 11.77 -2.69 12.87
N ASP A 28 12.01 -2.33 14.13
CA ASP A 28 12.17 -3.28 15.23
C ASP A 28 10.88 -3.41 16.03
N HIS A 29 10.22 -4.56 15.91
CA HIS A 29 9.00 -4.87 16.66
C HIS A 29 9.17 -4.77 18.17
N LYS A 30 10.39 -4.88 18.72
CA LYS A 30 10.63 -4.73 20.17
C LYS A 30 10.43 -3.31 20.67
N LYS A 31 10.49 -2.33 19.75
CA LYS A 31 10.22 -0.90 20.01
C LYS A 31 8.74 -0.54 19.81
N LEU A 32 7.90 -1.49 19.39
CA LEU A 32 6.46 -1.28 19.34
C LEU A 32 5.87 -1.30 20.77
N PRO A 33 4.88 -0.44 21.06
CA PRO A 33 4.13 -0.54 22.31
C PRO A 33 3.56 -1.94 22.49
N LYS A 34 3.74 -2.51 23.68
CA LYS A 34 3.20 -3.84 24.02
C LYS A 34 1.72 -3.80 24.41
N THR A 35 1.21 -2.62 24.68
CA THR A 35 -0.17 -2.34 25.05
C THR A 35 -0.69 -1.19 24.22
N PHE A 36 -2.01 -1.08 24.06
CA PHE A 36 -2.62 0.06 23.40
C PHE A 36 -2.18 1.38 24.06
N ASP A 37 -1.71 2.31 23.24
CA ASP A 37 -1.39 3.66 23.66
C ASP A 37 -1.95 4.62 22.62
N LYS A 38 -2.93 5.43 23.04
CA LYS A 38 -3.63 6.44 22.21
C LYS A 38 -2.68 7.46 21.57
N LYS A 39 -1.46 7.59 22.10
CA LYS A 39 -0.43 8.44 21.53
C LYS A 39 0.14 7.85 20.24
N TYR A 40 0.02 6.55 20.01
CA TYR A 40 0.55 5.91 18.81
C TYR A 40 -0.52 5.84 17.72
N ARG A 41 -0.32 6.63 16.67
CA ARG A 41 -1.08 6.51 15.42
C ARG A 41 -0.19 5.97 14.32
N LEU A 42 -0.70 4.96 13.61
CA LEU A 42 -0.04 4.34 12.46
C LEU A 42 -0.37 5.14 11.20
N LEU A 43 0.59 5.90 10.68
CA LEU A 43 0.37 6.77 9.52
C LEU A 43 0.93 6.17 8.22
N SER A 44 2.07 5.49 8.28
CA SER A 44 2.62 4.85 7.08
C SER A 44 3.11 3.45 7.36
N ILE A 45 2.95 2.58 6.37
CA ILE A 45 3.47 1.23 6.37
C ILE A 45 4.29 1.04 5.11
N ASP A 46 5.55 0.64 5.28
CA ASP A 46 6.31 -0.04 4.25
C ASP A 46 6.26 -1.54 4.50
N ALA A 47 5.48 -2.19 3.65
CA ALA A 47 5.33 -3.63 3.61
C ALA A 47 5.85 -4.18 2.28
N SER A 48 6.81 -3.51 1.64
CA SER A 48 7.44 -4.01 0.42
C SER A 48 8.28 -5.27 0.68
N GLN A 49 8.38 -6.14 -0.32
CA GLN A 49 9.21 -7.36 -0.29
C GLN A 49 8.92 -8.34 0.87
N LEU A 50 7.71 -8.30 1.44
CA LEU A 50 7.32 -9.17 2.56
C LEU A 50 6.80 -10.56 2.13
N ASN A 51 6.61 -10.79 0.83
CA ASN A 51 5.93 -11.96 0.28
C ASN A 51 4.49 -12.11 0.81
N LEU A 52 3.78 -10.99 0.95
CA LEU A 52 2.39 -10.96 1.37
C LEU A 52 1.50 -11.76 0.42
N ILE A 53 0.51 -12.41 1.01
CA ILE A 53 -0.57 -13.12 0.34
C ILE A 53 -1.90 -12.41 0.62
N TYR A 54 -2.94 -12.80 -0.11
CA TYR A 54 -4.29 -12.21 -0.01
C TYR A 54 -4.83 -12.15 1.43
N GLU A 55 -4.66 -13.22 2.20
CA GLU A 55 -5.08 -13.30 3.62
C GLU A 55 -4.28 -12.33 4.50
N GLY A 56 -3.01 -12.09 4.18
CA GLY A 56 -2.17 -11.14 4.90
C GLY A 56 -2.71 -9.71 4.88
N MET A 57 -3.55 -9.37 3.90
CA MET A 57 -4.21 -8.06 3.80
C MET A 57 -5.24 -7.82 4.91
N ASP A 58 -5.72 -8.86 5.61
CA ASP A 58 -6.65 -8.68 6.72
C ASP A 58 -6.01 -7.89 7.89
N ASN A 59 -4.67 -7.88 7.98
CA ASN A 59 -3.96 -7.06 8.96
C ASN A 59 -4.11 -5.54 8.71
N LEU A 60 -4.62 -5.12 7.55
CA LEU A 60 -4.88 -3.72 7.21
C LEU A 60 -6.28 -3.25 7.65
N ILE A 61 -7.14 -4.16 8.12
CA ILE A 61 -8.48 -3.84 8.59
C ILE A 61 -8.39 -2.95 9.85
N LEU A 62 -9.28 -1.94 9.94
CA LEU A 62 -9.36 -0.95 11.03
C LEU A 62 -8.18 0.04 11.12
N LEU A 63 -7.29 0.08 10.12
CA LEU A 63 -6.22 1.09 10.05
C LEU A 63 -6.74 2.44 9.52
N TYR A 64 -7.64 3.07 10.27
CA TYR A 64 -8.38 4.27 9.84
C TYR A 64 -7.53 5.53 9.67
N GLU A 65 -6.40 5.61 10.39
CA GLU A 65 -5.48 6.75 10.34
C GLU A 65 -4.35 6.56 9.33
N LEU A 66 -4.33 5.45 8.57
CA LEU A 66 -3.27 5.16 7.61
C LEU A 66 -3.32 6.13 6.43
N GLU A 67 -2.20 6.79 6.16
CA GLU A 67 -2.02 7.80 5.12
C GLU A 67 -1.21 7.27 3.92
N GLU A 68 -0.23 6.40 4.17
CA GLU A 68 0.64 5.86 3.13
C GLU A 68 0.82 4.34 3.28
N LEU A 69 0.70 3.62 2.17
CA LEU A 69 0.89 2.17 2.13
C LEU A 69 1.78 1.78 0.95
N ASN A 70 2.96 1.23 1.26
CA ASN A 70 3.85 0.64 0.27
C ASN A 70 3.77 -0.88 0.30
N LEU A 71 3.31 -1.49 -0.80
CA LEU A 71 3.21 -2.93 -1.00
C LEU A 71 4.10 -3.43 -2.13
N ALA A 72 5.04 -2.61 -2.60
CA ALA A 72 5.86 -2.94 -3.76
C ALA A 72 6.56 -4.31 -3.64
N GLN A 73 6.77 -5.00 -4.76
CA GLN A 73 7.51 -6.26 -4.84
C GLN A 73 6.90 -7.43 -4.03
N ASN A 74 5.61 -7.37 -3.65
CA ASN A 74 4.90 -8.53 -3.13
C ASN A 74 4.31 -9.36 -4.28
N CYS A 75 5.12 -10.23 -4.88
CA CYS A 75 4.82 -10.92 -6.14
C CYS A 75 3.58 -11.85 -6.13
N LYS A 76 3.03 -12.18 -4.96
CA LYS A 76 1.84 -13.02 -4.80
C LYS A 76 0.53 -12.23 -4.76
N LEU A 77 0.59 -10.89 -4.68
CA LEU A 77 -0.59 -10.04 -4.75
C LEU A 77 -1.05 -9.91 -6.21
N ASP A 78 -2.36 -9.76 -6.40
CA ASP A 78 -3.05 -9.81 -7.69
C ASP A 78 -4.25 -8.84 -7.75
N ASP A 79 -5.09 -8.96 -8.79
CA ASP A 79 -6.28 -8.12 -8.95
C ASP A 79 -7.28 -8.29 -7.79
N TRP A 80 -7.36 -9.48 -7.18
CA TRP A 80 -8.27 -9.73 -6.06
C TRP A 80 -7.77 -9.03 -4.80
N SER A 81 -6.45 -9.01 -4.63
CA SER A 81 -5.78 -8.23 -3.59
C SER A 81 -6.10 -6.73 -3.73
N CYS A 82 -6.19 -6.21 -4.96
CA CYS A 82 -6.61 -4.83 -5.21
C CYS A 82 -8.07 -4.57 -4.80
N ASP A 83 -9.02 -5.46 -5.12
CA ASP A 83 -10.43 -5.28 -4.68
C ASP A 83 -10.54 -5.32 -3.15
N LYS A 84 -9.75 -6.17 -2.50
CA LYS A 84 -9.68 -6.20 -1.03
C LYS A 84 -9.15 -4.88 -0.46
N ILE A 85 -8.06 -4.34 -1.00
CA ILE A 85 -7.53 -3.02 -0.61
C ILE A 85 -8.61 -1.93 -0.80
N ALA A 86 -9.28 -1.93 -1.96
CA ALA A 86 -10.38 -1.00 -2.24
C ALA A 86 -11.50 -1.12 -1.20
N ARG A 87 -11.90 -2.35 -0.82
CA ARG A 87 -12.93 -2.57 0.21
C ARG A 87 -12.51 -2.12 1.61
N ILE A 88 -11.25 -2.36 1.99
CA ILE A 88 -10.70 -1.95 3.29
C ILE A 88 -10.69 -0.42 3.40
N PHE A 89 -10.27 0.27 2.35
CA PHE A 89 -10.02 1.72 2.38
C PHE A 89 -11.07 2.59 1.68
N ARG A 90 -12.17 2.04 1.12
CA ARG A 90 -13.22 2.83 0.44
C ARG A 90 -13.81 3.98 1.28
N ASN A 91 -13.85 3.80 2.60
CA ASN A 91 -14.38 4.79 3.54
C ASN A 91 -13.25 5.60 4.21
N SER A 92 -11.99 5.32 3.90
CA SER A 92 -10.85 6.06 4.45
C SER A 92 -10.85 7.48 3.90
N GLN A 93 -10.68 8.45 4.80
CA GLN A 93 -10.46 9.86 4.46
C GLN A 93 -8.96 10.23 4.56
N LYS A 94 -8.09 9.24 4.79
CA LYS A 94 -6.69 9.46 5.17
C LYS A 94 -5.69 8.86 4.19
N LEU A 95 -6.01 7.73 3.55
CA LEU A 95 -5.07 7.03 2.67
C LEU A 95 -4.84 7.84 1.38
N THR A 96 -3.71 8.54 1.30
CA THR A 96 -3.36 9.41 0.17
C THR A 96 -2.33 8.80 -0.77
N TYR A 97 -1.54 7.83 -0.30
CA TYR A 97 -0.48 7.21 -1.09
C TYR A 97 -0.58 5.68 -1.07
N LEU A 98 -0.57 5.06 -2.25
CA LEU A 98 -0.53 3.61 -2.42
C LEU A 98 0.51 3.24 -3.47
N ASN A 99 1.46 2.38 -3.11
CA ASN A 99 2.48 1.86 -4.02
C ASN A 99 2.32 0.35 -4.24
N LEU A 100 2.06 -0.03 -5.48
CA LEU A 100 1.89 -1.41 -5.98
C LEU A 100 2.97 -1.78 -7.00
N SER A 101 4.11 -1.08 -6.99
CA SER A 101 5.17 -1.30 -7.98
C SER A 101 5.72 -2.71 -7.95
N ASP A 102 6.11 -3.22 -9.11
CA ASP A 102 6.79 -4.51 -9.29
C ASP A 102 5.97 -5.70 -8.76
N ILE A 103 4.64 -5.60 -8.85
CA ILE A 103 3.72 -6.71 -8.57
C ILE A 103 3.18 -7.24 -9.92
N PRO A 104 3.77 -8.31 -10.48
CA PRO A 104 3.56 -8.72 -11.87
C PRO A 104 2.17 -9.33 -12.15
N LEU A 105 1.41 -9.70 -11.11
CA LEU A 105 0.07 -10.29 -11.29
C LEU A 105 -1.04 -9.24 -11.33
N ILE A 106 -0.75 -7.98 -10.97
CA ILE A 106 -1.73 -6.89 -11.03
C ILE A 106 -1.88 -6.40 -12.47
N THR A 107 -3.12 -6.48 -12.97
CA THR A 107 -3.55 -6.03 -14.29
C THR A 107 -4.40 -4.76 -14.17
N HIS A 108 -4.81 -4.21 -15.32
CA HIS A 108 -5.69 -3.04 -15.36
C HIS A 108 -6.99 -3.26 -14.56
N LYS A 109 -7.53 -4.48 -14.51
CA LYS A 109 -8.76 -4.81 -13.76
C LYS A 109 -8.60 -4.60 -12.25
N GLY A 110 -7.44 -4.95 -11.70
CA GLY A 110 -7.11 -4.68 -10.31
C GLY A 110 -7.02 -3.18 -10.04
N ILE A 111 -6.42 -2.42 -10.94
CA ILE A 111 -6.30 -0.97 -10.79
C ILE A 111 -7.66 -0.27 -10.92
N GLU A 112 -8.53 -0.73 -11.81
CA GLU A 112 -9.87 -0.18 -12.00
C GLU A 112 -10.63 -0.09 -10.68
N CYS A 113 -10.60 -1.11 -9.82
CA CYS A 113 -11.38 -1.09 -8.58
C CYS A 113 -10.87 -0.10 -7.50
N LEU A 114 -9.64 0.40 -7.63
CA LEU A 114 -9.04 1.30 -6.63
C LEU A 114 -9.66 2.71 -6.64
N HIS A 115 -10.40 3.09 -7.69
CA HIS A 115 -11.14 4.36 -7.75
C HIS A 115 -12.09 4.55 -6.56
N LYS A 116 -12.51 3.46 -5.92
CA LYS A 116 -13.37 3.45 -4.72
C LYS A 116 -12.69 4.11 -3.50
N ILE A 117 -11.37 4.30 -3.53
CA ILE A 117 -10.60 4.97 -2.46
C ILE A 117 -10.51 6.47 -2.81
N ASN A 118 -11.55 7.22 -2.46
CA ASN A 118 -11.69 8.64 -2.84
C ASN A 118 -10.60 9.55 -2.23
N SER A 119 -9.95 9.13 -1.15
CA SER A 119 -8.87 9.89 -0.50
C SER A 119 -7.52 9.78 -1.21
N LEU A 120 -7.38 8.85 -2.17
CA LEU A 120 -6.11 8.57 -2.81
C LEU A 120 -5.66 9.76 -3.68
N LYS A 121 -4.41 10.20 -3.50
CA LYS A 121 -3.78 11.29 -4.24
C LYS A 121 -2.65 10.78 -5.14
N THR A 122 -2.05 9.65 -4.80
CA THR A 122 -0.97 9.05 -5.59
C THR A 122 -1.09 7.54 -5.58
N LEU A 123 -1.11 6.97 -6.78
CA LEU A 123 -1.11 5.53 -7.02
C LEU A 123 0.08 5.18 -7.90
N VAL A 124 1.01 4.37 -7.39
CA VAL A 124 2.20 3.93 -8.13
C VAL A 124 2.03 2.49 -8.56
N ILE A 125 2.15 2.20 -9.87
CA ILE A 125 1.93 0.87 -10.45
C ILE A 125 3.04 0.44 -11.41
N LYS A 126 4.23 1.06 -11.34
CA LYS A 126 5.36 0.76 -12.22
C LYS A 126 5.72 -0.73 -12.16
N GLY A 127 6.16 -1.31 -13.28
CA GLY A 127 6.57 -2.72 -13.32
C GLY A 127 5.43 -3.76 -13.17
N THR A 128 4.17 -3.33 -13.05
CA THR A 128 3.00 -4.22 -13.08
C THR A 128 2.58 -4.55 -14.53
N LYS A 129 1.70 -5.53 -14.73
CA LYS A 129 1.04 -5.73 -16.04
C LYS A 129 0.10 -4.57 -16.37
N ALA A 130 -0.50 -3.94 -15.36
CA ALA A 130 -1.34 -2.76 -15.53
C ALA A 130 -0.57 -1.59 -16.17
N ALA A 131 0.66 -1.32 -15.73
CA ALA A 131 1.49 -0.27 -16.31
C ALA A 131 1.80 -0.46 -17.80
N ASN A 132 1.86 -1.72 -18.26
CA ASN A 132 2.10 -2.09 -19.65
C ASN A 132 0.81 -2.33 -20.44
N PHE A 133 -0.36 -2.01 -19.87
CA PHE A 133 -1.62 -2.18 -20.55
C PHE A 133 -1.70 -1.27 -21.78
N PRO A 134 -2.00 -1.77 -22.99
CA PRO A 134 -2.00 -0.94 -24.22
C PRO A 134 -2.92 0.28 -24.15
N PHE A 135 -3.97 0.22 -23.32
CA PHE A 135 -4.93 1.30 -23.15
C PHE A 135 -4.84 1.96 -21.77
N ILE A 136 -3.65 1.98 -21.15
CA ILE A 136 -3.43 2.60 -19.83
C ILE A 136 -3.92 4.06 -19.76
N GLU A 137 -3.81 4.81 -20.86
CA GLU A 137 -4.31 6.19 -20.92
C GLU A 137 -5.84 6.28 -20.74
N LEU A 138 -6.61 5.28 -21.20
CA LEU A 138 -8.07 5.21 -20.96
C LEU A 138 -8.37 4.92 -19.48
N LEU A 139 -7.58 4.04 -18.86
CA LEU A 139 -7.70 3.75 -17.43
C LEU A 139 -7.40 5.00 -16.59
N VAL A 140 -6.34 5.74 -16.95
CA VAL A 140 -5.98 7.00 -16.29
C VAL A 140 -7.08 8.05 -16.48
N LEU A 141 -7.65 8.15 -17.69
CA LEU A 141 -8.77 9.06 -17.96
C LEU A 141 -9.98 8.73 -17.08
N MET A 142 -10.42 7.47 -17.04
CA MET A 142 -11.52 7.01 -16.18
C MET A 142 -11.24 7.34 -14.70
N TYR A 143 -10.02 7.09 -14.23
CA TYR A 143 -9.66 7.37 -12.84
C TYR A 143 -9.70 8.87 -12.54
N ASN A 144 -9.25 9.72 -13.47
CA ASN A 144 -9.28 11.18 -13.34
C ASN A 144 -10.71 11.73 -13.36
N GLU A 145 -11.64 11.12 -14.11
CA GLU A 145 -13.06 11.52 -14.09
C GLU A 145 -13.70 11.27 -12.71
N ILE A 146 -13.32 10.17 -12.04
CA ILE A 146 -13.86 9.80 -10.73
C ILE A 146 -13.13 10.51 -9.59
N ASN A 147 -11.80 10.60 -9.67
CA ASN A 147 -10.93 11.21 -8.67
C ASN A 147 -9.85 12.07 -9.37
N PRO A 148 -10.17 13.32 -9.74
CA PRO A 148 -9.26 14.19 -10.49
C PRO A 148 -8.02 14.62 -9.70
N GLY A 149 -8.01 14.42 -8.38
CA GLY A 149 -6.87 14.70 -7.51
C GLY A 149 -5.86 13.57 -7.41
N CYS A 150 -6.15 12.40 -8.00
CA CYS A 150 -5.27 11.23 -7.93
C CYS A 150 -4.32 11.16 -9.12
N LYS A 151 -3.01 11.17 -8.86
CA LYS A 151 -1.98 10.93 -9.87
C LYS A 151 -1.63 9.45 -9.95
N ILE A 152 -1.83 8.84 -11.12
CA ILE A 152 -1.33 7.48 -11.41
C ILE A 152 0.08 7.57 -12.01
N ILE A 153 1.03 6.85 -11.40
CA ILE A 153 2.43 6.78 -11.83
C ILE A 153 2.71 5.37 -12.35
N TYR A 154 2.86 5.25 -13.67
CA TYR A 154 2.99 3.96 -14.38
C TYR A 154 4.18 3.88 -15.35
N LYS A 155 4.89 5.00 -15.56
CA LYS A 155 6.12 5.12 -16.36
C LYS A 155 7.32 5.29 -15.43
#